data_AF-A0A149V6W6-F1
#
_entry.id   AF-A0A149V6W6-F1
#
_cell.length_a   1.000
_cell.length_b   1.000
_cell.length_c   1.000
_cell.angle_alpha   90.00
_cell.angle_beta   90.00
_cell.angle_gamma   90.00
#
_symmetry.space_group_name_H-M   'P 1'
#
loop_
_entity.id
_entity.type
_entity.pdbx_description
1 polymer ?
#
loop_
_entity_poly.entity_id
_entity_poly.type
_entity_poly.pdbx_seq_one_letter_code
_entity_poly.pdbx_strand_id
1 'polypeptide(L)'
;MKIGLFIPCYIDAFYPNAGIATLELLEKLGQDVEYPMDQTCCGQPMANSGCNSDAAAAEALFVRNFAKYDAIVMPSGSCTHHVR
;
A
#
# COMPACT_ATOMS: atom_id res chain seq x y z
N MET A 1 -3.57 14.78 9.99
CA MET A 1 -2.95 13.44 9.92
C MET A 1 -2.59 13.23 8.47
N LYS A 2 -1.31 13.01 8.19
CA LYS A 2 -0.82 12.79 6.84
C LYS A 2 -0.96 11.31 6.49
N ILE A 3 -1.81 10.99 5.52
CA ILE A 3 -2.11 9.61 5.11
C ILE A 3 -1.26 9.25 3.90
N GLY A 4 -0.54 8.14 3.98
CA GLY A 4 0.05 7.49 2.81
C GLY A 4 -0.96 6.50 2.21
N LEU A 5 -1.37 6.73 0.97
CA LEU A 5 -2.21 5.81 0.22
C LEU A 5 -1.34 4.77 -0.48
N PHE A 6 -1.43 3.52 -0.04
CA PHE A 6 -0.82 2.38 -0.73
C PHE A 6 -1.88 1.69 -1.60
N ILE A 7 -1.61 1.57 -2.90
CA ILE A 7 -2.44 0.84 -3.85
C ILE A 7 -1.80 -0.53 -4.08
N PRO A 8 -2.45 -1.63 -3.64
CA PRO A 8 -1.95 -2.97 -3.86
C PRO A 8 -1.80 -3.28 -5.36
N CYS A 9 -0.76 -4.03 -5.73
CA CYS A 9 -0.49 -4.40 -7.13
C CYS A 9 -1.69 -5.08 -7.83
N TYR A 10 -2.47 -5.87 -7.10
CA TYR A 10 -3.67 -6.51 -7.63
C TYR A 10 -4.82 -5.51 -7.89
N ILE A 11 -4.95 -4.50 -7.02
CA ILE A 11 -5.93 -3.42 -7.19
C ILE A 11 -5.53 -2.57 -8.39
N ASP A 12 -4.26 -2.19 -8.50
CA ASP A 12 -3.75 -1.39 -9.61
C ASP A 12 -3.98 -2.09 -10.97
N ALA A 13 -3.67 -3.39 -11.05
CA ALA A 13 -3.75 -4.14 -12.30
C ALA A 13 -5.18 -4.54 -12.72
N PHE A 14 -6.06 -4.89 -11.76
CA PHE A 14 -7.35 -5.54 -12.06
C PHE A 14 -8.58 -4.75 -11.58
N TYR A 15 -8.44 -3.94 -10.52
CA TYR A 15 -9.56 -3.22 -9.90
C TYR A 15 -9.21 -1.75 -9.64
N PRO A 16 -8.69 -0.98 -10.62
CA PRO A 16 -8.17 0.37 -10.39
C PRO A 16 -9.23 1.32 -9.82
N ASN A 17 -10.50 1.11 -10.17
CA ASN A 17 -11.63 1.87 -9.63
C ASN A 17 -11.76 1.76 -8.11
N ALA A 18 -11.32 0.65 -7.49
CA ALA A 18 -11.32 0.53 -6.03
C ALA A 18 -10.23 1.41 -5.39
N GLY A 19 -9.08 1.56 -6.03
CA GLY A 19 -8.04 2.50 -5.61
C GLY A 19 -8.50 3.96 -5.72
N ILE A 20 -9.09 4.32 -6.87
CA ILE A 20 -9.65 5.65 -7.10
C ILE A 20 -10.77 5.97 -6.09
N ALA A 21 -11.71 5.04 -5.89
CA ALA A 21 -12.79 5.23 -4.91
C ALA A 21 -12.27 5.39 -3.47
N THR A 22 -11.15 4.73 -3.13
CA THR A 22 -10.50 4.90 -1.82
C THR A 22 -9.94 6.31 -1.68
N LEU A 23 -9.23 6.81 -2.69
CA LEU A 23 -8.72 8.18 -2.71
C LEU A 23 -9.87 9.19 -2.58
N GLU A 24 -10.88 9.10 -3.44
CA GLU A 24 -12.02 10.02 -3.42
C GLU A 24 -12.75 10.03 -2.08
N LEU A 25 -12.89 8.86 -1.44
CA LEU A 25 -13.53 8.77 -0.13
C LEU A 25 -12.71 9.52 0.94
N LEU A 26 -11.39 9.34 0.96
CA LEU A 26 -10.51 10.03 1.90
C LEU A 26 -10.51 11.55 1.67
N GLU A 27 -10.49 11.99 0.42
CA GLU A 27 -10.60 13.40 0.05
C GLU A 27 -11.95 14.00 0.48
N LYS A 28 -13.06 13.30 0.26
CA LYS A 28 -14.41 13.70 0.72
C LYS A 28 -14.51 13.82 2.24
N LEU A 29 -13.72 13.04 2.97
CA LEU A 29 -13.59 13.11 4.44
C LEU A 29 -12.60 14.18 4.91
N GLY A 30 -12.06 15.01 4.01
CA GLY A 30 -11.14 16.10 4.31
C GLY A 30 -9.77 15.63 4.82
N GLN A 31 -9.35 14.41 4.47
CA GLN A 31 -8.02 13.90 4.85
C GLN A 31 -6.92 14.44 3.94
N ASP A 32 -5.73 14.63 4.50
CA ASP A 32 -4.50 14.94 3.75
C ASP A 32 -3.86 13.63 3.28
N VAL A 33 -4.02 13.31 2.00
CA VAL A 33 -3.62 12.03 1.40
C VAL A 33 -2.52 12.27 0.37
N GLU A 34 -1.43 11.53 0.47
CA GLU A 34 -0.41 11.45 -0.56
C GLU A 34 -0.30 10.03 -1.11
N TYR A 35 -0.07 9.93 -2.42
CA TYR A 35 0.29 8.69 -3.10
C TYR A 35 1.79 8.71 -3.46
N PRO A 36 2.65 7.96 -2.75
CA PRO A 36 4.07 7.86 -3.10
C PRO A 36 4.25 7.19 -4.46
N MET A 37 4.83 7.88 -5.44
CA MET A 37 5.00 7.34 -6.80
C MET A 37 5.99 6.17 -6.89
N ASP A 38 6.89 6.04 -5.92
CA ASP A 38 7.90 4.97 -5.88
C ASP A 38 7.37 3.67 -5.22
N GLN A 39 6.07 3.55 -4.97
CA GLN A 39 5.47 2.33 -4.42
C GLN A 39 5.39 1.21 -5.46
N THR A 40 5.52 -0.04 -5.00
CA THR A 40 5.43 -1.23 -5.85
C THR A 40 4.58 -2.32 -5.19
N CYS A 41 5.12 -3.53 -4.98
CA CYS A 41 4.45 -4.62 -4.28
C CYS A 41 4.72 -4.54 -2.77
N CYS A 42 3.79 -5.04 -1.95
CA CYS A 42 4.00 -5.19 -0.50
C CYS A 42 4.94 -6.35 -0.12
N GLY A 43 5.26 -7.27 -1.06
CA GLY A 43 6.07 -8.46 -0.81
C GLY A 43 5.28 -9.75 -0.55
N GLN A 44 3.98 -9.62 -0.25
CA GLN A 44 3.14 -10.72 0.25
C GLN A 44 3.16 -11.99 -0.61
N PRO A 45 3.06 -11.95 -1.96
CA PRO A 45 3.04 -13.18 -2.77
C PRO A 45 4.30 -14.03 -2.61
N MET A 46 5.46 -13.39 -2.50
CA MET A 46 6.75 -14.07 -2.32
C MET A 46 6.85 -14.66 -0.91
N ALA A 47 6.52 -13.86 0.11
CA ALA A 47 6.53 -14.32 1.51
C ALA A 47 5.59 -15.52 1.72
N ASN A 48 4.36 -15.46 1.19
CA ASN A 48 3.38 -16.55 1.27
C ASN A 48 3.85 -17.84 0.57
N SER A 49 4.77 -17.74 -0.38
CA SER A 49 5.34 -18.88 -1.11
C SER A 49 6.58 -19.47 -0.42
N GLY A 50 6.98 -18.94 0.74
CA GLY A 50 8.18 -19.35 1.47
C GLY A 50 9.46 -18.61 1.05
N CYS A 51 9.38 -17.73 0.05
CA CYS A 51 10.51 -16.97 -0.50
C CYS A 51 10.75 -15.66 0.28
N ASN A 52 10.92 -15.75 1.60
CA ASN A 52 11.06 -14.57 2.47
C ASN A 52 12.26 -13.68 2.12
N SER A 53 13.40 -14.28 1.73
CA SER A 53 14.58 -13.52 1.29
C SER A 53 14.30 -12.64 0.08
N ASP A 54 13.46 -13.12 -0.83
CA ASP A 54 13.15 -12.45 -2.08
C ASP A 54 12.11 -11.33 -1.88
N ALA A 55 11.29 -11.43 -0.81
CA ALA A 55 10.33 -10.40 -0.42
C ALA A 55 11.01 -9.17 0.24
N ALA A 56 12.15 -9.37 0.89
CA ALA A 56 12.79 -8.38 1.77
C ALA A 56 13.05 -7.01 1.10
N ALA A 57 13.39 -7.00 -0.19
CA ALA A 57 13.64 -5.75 -0.91
C ALA A 57 12.36 -4.92 -1.12
N ALA A 58 11.23 -5.59 -1.40
CA ALA A 58 9.93 -4.96 -1.56
C ALA A 58 9.40 -4.43 -0.23
N GLU A 59 9.51 -5.22 0.83
CA GLU A 59 9.15 -4.83 2.20
C GLU A 59 9.97 -3.62 2.67
N ALA A 60 11.29 -3.62 2.43
CA ALA A 60 12.16 -2.49 2.76
C ALA A 60 11.79 -1.22 1.97
N LEU A 61 11.40 -1.35 0.70
CA LEU A 61 10.90 -0.22 -0.09
C LEU A 61 9.57 0.31 0.45
N PHE A 62 8.66 -0.58 0.84
CA PHE A 62 7.41 -0.19 1.50
C PHE A 62 7.70 0.65 2.75
N VAL A 63 8.56 0.18 3.65
CA VAL A 63 8.94 0.94 4.85
C VAL A 63 9.51 2.31 4.49
N ARG A 64 10.44 2.39 3.52
CA ARG A 64 11.03 3.68 3.10
C ARG A 64 9.98 4.66 2.57
N ASN A 65 9.04 4.19 1.76
CA ASN A 65 8.02 5.04 1.16
C ASN A 65 7.01 5.54 2.20
N PHE A 66 6.70 4.72 3.20
CA PHE A 66 5.58 4.98 4.09
C PHE A 66 5.94 5.44 5.51
N ALA A 67 7.21 5.35 5.94
CA ALA A 67 7.65 5.70 7.30
C ALA A 67 7.41 7.17 7.72
N LYS A 68 7.19 8.08 6.77
CA LYS A 68 6.95 9.50 7.03
C LYS A 68 5.47 9.85 7.30
N TYR A 69 4.55 8.90 7.13
CA TYR A 69 3.10 9.12 7.27
C TYR A 69 2.62 8.74 8.67
N ASP A 70 1.59 9.44 9.12
CA ASP A 70 0.95 9.15 10.41
C ASP A 70 0.09 7.88 10.34
N ALA A 71 -0.48 7.59 9.16
CA ALA A 71 -1.27 6.41 8.88
C ALA A 71 -1.09 5.96 7.44
N ILE A 72 -1.23 4.65 7.21
CA ILE A 72 -1.22 4.05 5.88
C ILE A 72 -2.62 3.49 5.62
N VAL A 73 -3.25 3.88 4.52
CA VAL A 73 -4.51 3.31 4.07
C VAL A 73 -4.26 2.48 2.82
N MET A 74 -4.79 1.26 2.79
CA MET A 74 -4.75 0.42 1.61
C MET A 74 -6.04 -0.41 1.45
N PRO A 75 -6.63 -0.48 0.25
CA PRO A 75 -7.82 -1.28 -0.02
C PRO A 75 -7.49 -2.77 -0.20
N SER A 76 -6.76 -3.37 0.75
CA SER A 76 -6.46 -4.80 0.79
C SER A 76 -6.17 -5.27 2.22
N GLY A 77 -7.01 -6.18 2.72
CA GLY A 77 -6.81 -6.79 4.03
C GLY A 77 -5.54 -7.64 4.09
N SER A 78 -5.20 -8.35 3.02
CA SER A 78 -4.02 -9.23 3.00
C SER A 78 -2.71 -8.44 2.98
N CYS A 79 -2.65 -7.38 2.17
CA CYS A 79 -1.47 -6.51 2.14
C CYS A 79 -1.32 -5.76 3.46
N THR A 80 -2.43 -5.29 4.05
CA THR A 80 -2.43 -4.64 5.37
C THR A 80 -1.87 -5.57 6.44
N HIS A 81 -2.28 -6.84 6.43
CA HIS A 81 -1.80 -7.81 7.41
C HIS A 81 -0.32 -8.17 7.23
N HIS A 82 0.15 -8.25 5.98
CA HIS A 82 1.52 -8.63 5.67
C HIS A 82 2.57 -7.61 6.13
N VAL A 83 2.26 -6.31 6.01
CA VAL A 83 3.21 -5.21 6.32
C VAL A 83 3.06 -4.61 7.72
N ARG A 84 2.18 -5.19 8.54
CA ARG A 84 1.90 -4.75 9.91
C ARG A 84 2.78 -5.49 10.92
#